data_AF-A0A537YQ13-F1
#
_entry.id   AF-A0A537YQ13-F1
#
_cell.length_a   1.000
_cell.length_b   1.000
_cell.length_c   1.000
_cell.angle_alpha   90.00
_cell.angle_beta   90.00
_cell.angle_gamma   90.00
#
_symmetry.space_group_name_H-M   'P 1'
#
loop_
_entity.id
_entity.type
_entity.pdbx_description
1 polymer ?
#
loop_
_entity_poly.entity_id
_entity_poly.type
_entity_poly.pdbx_seq_one_letter_code
_entity_poly.pdbx_strand_id
1 'polypeptide(L)'
;MLRSRRHPPLLAEGPPFQRAIAHFNSSSAGRAVTGLTRTLGVPKASVGASAGAPNLVRVTVAWELSWYQWGVDVTDPMRPVLELGKGGEIDQLDAAAKQWNALVGEDGRLRLAGDRAQAR
;
A
#
# COMPACT_ATOMS: atom_id res chain seq x y z
N MET A 1 -13.11 -3.47 34.01
CA MET A 1 -13.91 -3.35 32.77
C MET A 1 -12.97 -3.28 31.57
N LEU A 2 -12.62 -4.43 30.98
CA LEU A 2 -11.81 -4.47 29.75
C LEU A 2 -12.75 -4.17 28.58
N ARG A 3 -12.58 -3.03 27.91
CA ARG A 3 -13.29 -2.74 26.66
C ARG A 3 -12.78 -3.72 25.61
N SER A 4 -13.57 -4.76 25.33
CA SER A 4 -13.40 -5.63 24.18
C SER A 4 -13.31 -4.77 22.93
N ARG A 5 -12.09 -4.55 22.43
CA ARG A 5 -11.87 -3.98 21.11
C ARG A 5 -12.42 -4.99 20.13
N ARG A 6 -13.62 -4.73 19.60
CA ARG A 6 -14.14 -5.44 18.44
C ARG A 6 -13.20 -5.13 17.28
N HIS A 7 -12.24 -6.03 17.07
CA HIS A 7 -11.41 -6.04 15.88
C HIS A 7 -12.32 -6.47 14.72
N PRO A 8 -12.45 -5.70 13.64
CA PRO A 8 -13.17 -6.18 12.46
C PRO A 8 -12.40 -7.41 11.93
N PRO A 9 -13.01 -8.61 11.88
CA PRO A 9 -12.30 -9.87 11.65
C PRO A 9 -11.74 -10.00 10.22
N LEU A 10 -12.21 -9.19 9.28
CA LEU A 10 -11.87 -9.32 7.86
C LEU A 10 -10.47 -8.77 7.50
N LEU A 11 -9.86 -7.94 8.35
CA LEU A 11 -8.51 -7.40 8.12
C LEU A 11 -7.41 -8.14 8.90
N ALA A 12 -7.76 -9.07 9.80
CA ALA A 12 -6.81 -9.75 10.69
C ALA A 12 -6.29 -11.08 10.12
N GLU A 13 -7.09 -11.74 9.27
CA GLU A 13 -6.79 -13.04 8.69
C GLU A 13 -6.07 -12.86 7.32
N GLY A 14 -4.98 -13.59 7.09
CA GLY A 14 -4.25 -13.60 5.81
C GLY A 14 -2.80 -13.07 5.84
N PRO A 15 -2.02 -13.24 4.75
CA PRO A 15 -0.63 -12.79 4.67
C PRO A 15 -0.48 -11.28 4.97
N PRO A 16 0.60 -10.83 5.65
CA PRO A 16 0.78 -9.43 6.08
C PRO A 16 0.58 -8.39 4.97
N PHE A 17 1.04 -8.68 3.76
CA PHE A 17 0.91 -7.76 2.63
C PHE A 17 -0.53 -7.61 2.11
N GLN A 18 -1.34 -8.67 2.16
CA GLN A 18 -2.76 -8.57 1.76
C GLN A 18 -3.54 -7.70 2.76
N ARG A 19 -3.29 -7.87 4.06
CA ARG A 19 -3.91 -7.05 5.11
C ARG A 19 -3.48 -5.58 4.99
N ALA A 20 -2.19 -5.33 4.73
CA ALA A 20 -1.68 -3.99 4.48
C ALA A 20 -2.35 -3.33 3.27
N ILE A 21 -2.53 -4.06 2.16
CA ILE A 21 -3.21 -3.56 0.96
C ILE A 21 -4.67 -3.24 1.25
N ALA A 22 -5.39 -4.12 1.94
CA ALA A 22 -6.79 -3.88 2.29
C ALA A 22 -6.92 -2.62 3.18
N HIS A 23 -6.04 -2.47 4.17
CA HIS A 23 -5.99 -1.28 5.01
C HIS A 23 -5.66 -0.01 4.18
N PHE A 24 -4.61 -0.07 3.35
CA PHE A 24 -4.21 1.03 2.46
C PHE A 24 -5.35 1.48 1.54
N ASN A 25 -6.03 0.54 0.88
CA ASN A 25 -7.14 0.82 -0.04
C ASN A 25 -8.37 1.44 0.63
N SER A 26 -8.52 1.31 1.95
CA SER A 26 -9.61 1.94 2.71
C SER A 26 -9.25 3.34 3.24
N SER A 27 -7.96 3.66 3.26
CA SER A 27 -7.40 4.89 3.84
C SER A 27 -7.55 6.11 2.92
N SER A 28 -7.23 7.29 3.46
CA SER A 28 -7.09 8.53 2.67
C SER A 28 -5.97 8.42 1.62
N ALA A 29 -4.87 7.73 1.92
CA ALA A 29 -3.77 7.49 0.98
C ALA A 29 -4.23 6.68 -0.23
N GLY A 30 -5.04 5.64 -0.03
CA GLY A 30 -5.65 4.88 -1.13
C GLY A 30 -6.51 5.76 -2.04
N ARG A 31 -7.36 6.63 -1.47
CA ARG A 31 -8.16 7.59 -2.26
C ARG A 31 -7.30 8.62 -2.98
N ALA A 32 -6.21 9.08 -2.37
CA ALA A 32 -5.26 9.98 -3.01
C ALA A 32 -4.62 9.33 -4.24
N VAL A 33 -4.19 8.07 -4.13
CA VAL A 33 -3.66 7.30 -5.27
C VAL A 33 -4.71 7.13 -6.36
N THR A 34 -5.96 6.83 -6.02
CA THR A 34 -7.06 6.78 -6.99
C THR A 34 -7.22 8.11 -7.74
N GLY A 35 -7.17 9.24 -7.03
CA GLY A 35 -7.24 10.58 -7.64
C GLY A 35 -6.06 10.86 -8.58
N LEU A 36 -4.84 10.61 -8.11
CA LEU A 36 -3.61 10.82 -8.88
C LEU A 36 -3.54 9.92 -10.12
N THR A 37 -4.02 8.68 -10.03
CA THR A 37 -4.06 7.76 -11.18
C THR A 37 -4.93 8.30 -12.32
N ARG A 38 -5.99 9.05 -11.99
CA ARG A 38 -6.87 9.67 -13.00
C ARG A 38 -6.21 10.85 -13.72
N THR A 39 -5.22 11.50 -13.10
CA THR A 39 -4.53 12.67 -13.68
C THR A 39 -3.18 12.33 -14.28
N LEU A 40 -2.44 11.40 -13.67
CA LEU A 40 -1.06 11.04 -14.04
C LEU A 40 -0.96 9.71 -14.79
N GLY A 41 -2.08 8.98 -14.95
CA GLY A 41 -2.12 7.68 -15.60
C GLY A 41 -1.72 6.53 -14.67
N VAL A 42 -1.39 5.37 -15.25
CA VAL A 42 -1.13 4.13 -14.50
C VAL A 42 0.25 4.18 -13.82
N PRO A 43 0.33 4.08 -12.48
CA PRO A 43 1.61 4.04 -11.77
C PRO A 43 2.23 2.63 -11.75
N LYS A 44 3.53 2.59 -11.47
CA LYS A 44 4.19 1.40 -10.90
C LYS A 44 3.96 1.37 -9.39
N ALA A 45 3.79 0.19 -8.81
CA ALA A 45 3.60 0.05 -7.38
C ALA A 45 4.45 -1.08 -6.77
N SER A 46 4.95 -0.87 -5.56
CA SER A 46 5.69 -1.87 -4.79
C SER A 46 5.12 -1.96 -3.37
N VAL A 47 5.04 -3.18 -2.85
CA VAL A 47 4.63 -3.48 -1.48
C VAL A 47 5.70 -4.38 -0.86
N GLY A 48 6.22 -3.99 0.30
CA GLY A 48 7.25 -4.77 0.98
C GLY A 48 7.40 -4.37 2.44
N ALA A 49 8.18 -5.13 3.21
CA ALA A 49 8.52 -4.75 4.57
C ALA A 49 9.26 -3.40 4.58
N SER A 50 8.93 -2.54 5.55
CA SER A 50 9.71 -1.33 5.78
C SER A 50 11.02 -1.71 6.47
N ALA A 51 12.16 -1.30 5.90
CA ALA A 51 13.46 -1.57 6.48
C ALA A 51 13.53 -0.97 7.90
N GLY A 52 13.69 -1.83 8.91
CA GLY A 52 13.80 -1.44 10.32
C GLY A 52 12.51 -1.51 11.16
N ALA A 53 11.34 -1.81 10.57
CA ALA A 53 10.10 -1.96 11.32
C ALA A 53 9.33 -3.25 10.91
N PRO A 54 9.39 -4.34 11.71
CA PRO A 54 8.84 -5.65 11.32
C PRO A 54 7.32 -5.65 11.12
N ASN A 55 6.62 -4.69 11.74
CA ASN A 55 5.17 -4.55 11.71
C ASN A 55 4.67 -3.48 10.73
N LEU A 56 5.58 -2.85 9.99
CA LEU A 56 5.26 -1.78 9.05
C LEU A 56 5.48 -2.26 7.62
N VAL A 57 4.42 -2.27 6.83
CA VAL A 57 4.49 -2.53 5.40
C VAL A 57 4.61 -1.21 4.67
N ARG A 58 5.64 -1.08 3.83
CA ARG A 58 5.84 0.05 2.94
C ARG A 58 5.08 -0.18 1.65
N VAL A 59 4.26 0.79 1.27
CA VAL A 59 3.61 0.92 -0.03
C VAL A 59 4.31 2.04 -0.78
N THR A 60 4.82 1.75 -1.97
CA THR A 60 5.39 2.75 -2.89
C THR A 60 4.52 2.82 -4.14
N VAL A 61 4.16 4.03 -4.56
CA VAL A 61 3.46 4.28 -5.83
C VAL A 61 4.24 5.34 -6.60
N ALA A 62 4.58 5.04 -7.85
CA ALA A 62 5.47 5.87 -8.67
C ALA A 62 4.92 6.05 -10.09
N TRP A 63 4.85 7.31 -10.52
CA TRP A 63 4.71 7.76 -11.89
C TRP A 63 6.09 8.21 -12.43
N GLU A 64 6.13 8.62 -13.69
CA GLU A 64 7.37 9.02 -14.36
C GLU A 64 8.13 10.13 -13.61
N LEU A 65 7.43 11.13 -13.07
CA LEU A 65 8.02 12.32 -12.44
C LEU A 65 7.61 12.51 -10.97
N SER A 66 7.05 11.48 -10.34
CA SER A 66 6.63 11.57 -8.94
C SER A 66 6.48 10.22 -8.29
N TRP A 67 6.89 10.12 -7.03
CA TRP A 67 6.66 8.94 -6.22
C TRP A 67 6.21 9.32 -4.81
N TYR A 68 5.49 8.41 -4.17
CA TYR A 68 5.00 8.53 -2.81
C TYR A 68 5.20 7.20 -2.08
N GLN A 69 5.53 7.29 -0.79
CA GLN A 69 5.69 6.15 0.10
C GLN A 69 4.81 6.29 1.33
N TRP A 70 4.16 5.20 1.70
CA TRP A 70 3.36 5.11 2.90
C TRP A 70 3.72 3.88 3.73
N GLY A 71 3.55 4.01 5.04
CA GLY A 71 3.70 2.95 6.03
C GLY A 71 2.33 2.50 6.52
N VAL A 72 2.09 1.21 6.45
CA VAL A 72 0.85 0.56 6.91
C VAL A 72 1.18 -0.36 8.07
N ASP A 73 0.64 -0.06 9.25
CA ASP A 73 0.75 -0.94 10.41
C ASP A 73 -0.17 -2.16 10.22
N VAL A 74 0.39 -3.36 10.29
CA VAL A 74 -0.36 -4.63 10.10
C VAL A 74 -0.78 -5.29 11.41
N THR A 75 -0.47 -4.66 12.55
CA THR A 75 -0.81 -5.13 13.90
C THR A 75 -2.01 -4.40 14.49
N ASP A 76 -2.22 -3.14 14.10
CA ASP A 76 -3.36 -2.33 14.53
C ASP A 76 -4.04 -1.64 13.33
N PRO A 77 -5.18 -2.17 12.84
CA PRO A 77 -5.91 -1.58 11.72
C PRO A 77 -6.60 -0.25 12.07
N MET A 78 -6.58 0.18 13.34
CA MET A 78 -7.06 1.51 13.74
C MET A 78 -5.98 2.59 13.59
N ARG A 79 -4.69 2.20 13.41
CA ARG A 79 -3.62 3.17 13.19
C ARG A 79 -3.75 3.76 11.78
N PRO A 80 -3.58 5.08 11.62
CA PRO A 80 -3.62 5.68 10.31
C PRO A 80 -2.45 5.19 9.45
N VAL A 81 -2.67 5.14 8.14
CA VAL A 81 -1.60 5.01 7.14
C VAL A 81 -0.74 6.27 7.18
N LEU A 82 0.57 6.13 7.37
CA LEU A 82 1.50 7.24 7.53
C LEU A 82 2.24 7.52 6.22
N GLU A 83 2.37 8.78 5.82
CA GLU A 83 3.30 9.14 4.74
C GLU A 83 4.74 8.99 5.25
N LEU A 84 5.54 8.22 4.52
CA LEU A 84 6.97 8.03 4.80
C LEU A 84 7.83 8.99 3.99
N GLY A 85 7.36 9.38 2.81
CA GLY A 85 8.05 10.32 1.94
C GLY A 85 7.42 10.46 0.56
N LYS A 86 7.94 11.41 -0.20
CA LYS A 86 7.60 11.66 -1.61
C LYS A 86 8.79 12.29 -2.32
N GLY A 87 8.83 12.17 -3.63
CA GLY A 87 9.89 12.77 -4.45
C GLY A 87 9.54 12.82 -5.93
N GLY A 88 10.47 13.31 -6.74
CA GLY A 88 10.27 13.58 -8.17
C GLY A 88 11.00 12.60 -9.09
N GLU A 89 11.94 11.83 -8.57
CA GLU A 89 12.82 10.97 -9.38
C GLU A 89 12.76 9.54 -8.86
N ILE A 90 12.47 8.57 -9.74
CA ILE A 90 12.39 7.15 -9.37
C ILE A 90 13.71 6.64 -8.78
N ASP A 91 14.85 7.21 -9.19
CA ASP A 91 16.17 6.82 -8.70
C ASP A 91 16.44 7.18 -7.23
N GLN A 92 15.59 8.03 -6.63
CA GLN A 92 15.59 8.27 -5.19
C GLN A 92 15.09 7.06 -4.39
N LEU A 93 14.36 6.14 -5.03
CA LEU A 93 13.85 4.93 -4.40
C LEU A 93 14.93 3.85 -4.32
N ASP A 94 15.00 3.17 -3.17
CA ASP A 94 15.84 1.97 -3.01
C ASP A 94 15.34 0.79 -3.86
N ALA A 95 16.19 -0.23 -4.01
CA ALA A 95 15.88 -1.40 -4.83
C ALA A 95 14.61 -2.15 -4.36
N ALA A 96 14.31 -2.17 -3.06
CA ALA A 96 13.11 -2.84 -2.54
C ALA A 96 11.82 -2.07 -2.89
N ALA A 97 11.87 -0.74 -2.90
CA ALA A 97 10.78 0.12 -3.34
C ALA A 97 10.56 0.06 -4.86
N LYS A 98 11.54 -0.43 -5.62
CA LYS A 98 11.49 -0.61 -7.08
C LYS A 98 11.24 -2.05 -7.54
N GLN A 99 10.80 -2.95 -6.67
CA GLN A 99 10.46 -4.33 -7.07
C GLN A 99 9.26 -4.42 -8.00
N TRP A 100 8.39 -3.40 -8.01
CA TRP A 100 7.20 -3.33 -8.86
C TRP A 100 6.30 -4.57 -8.77
N ASN A 101 6.19 -5.13 -7.56
CA ASN A 101 5.48 -6.37 -7.26
C ASN A 101 3.97 -6.17 -6.99
N ALA A 102 3.45 -4.97 -7.23
CA ALA A 102 2.05 -4.62 -7.07
C ALA A 102 1.56 -3.77 -8.25
N LEU A 103 0.24 -3.73 -8.41
CA LEU A 103 -0.44 -2.98 -9.45
C LEU A 103 -1.56 -2.13 -8.85
N VAL A 104 -1.83 -0.99 -9.48
CA VAL A 104 -3.01 -0.18 -9.21
C VAL A 104 -4.00 -0.46 -10.34
N GLY A 105 -5.17 -1.03 -9.99
CA GLY A 105 -6.22 -1.33 -10.96
C GLY A 105 -6.86 -0.06 -11.54
N GLU A 106 -7.71 -0.23 -12.55
CA GLU A 106 -8.49 0.87 -13.15
C GLU A 106 -9.42 1.56 -12.14
N ASP A 107 -9.83 0.83 -11.10
CA ASP A 107 -10.58 1.33 -9.94
C ASP A 107 -9.71 2.17 -8.97
N GLY A 108 -8.42 2.33 -9.29
CA GLY A 108 -7.45 3.03 -8.46
C GLY A 108 -7.05 2.28 -7.19
N ARG A 109 -7.33 0.96 -7.11
CA ARG A 109 -7.03 0.14 -5.93
C ARG A 109 -5.77 -0.70 -6.13
N LEU A 110 -4.97 -0.77 -5.07
CA LEU A 110 -3.72 -1.53 -5.04
C LEU A 110 -3.99 -3.04 -4.89
N ARG A 111 -3.21 -3.88 -5.61
CA ARG A 111 -3.26 -5.35 -5.57
C ARG A 111 -1.85 -5.93 -5.76
N LEU A 112 -1.56 -7.11 -5.24
CA LEU A 112 -0.28 -7.79 -5.52
C LEU A 112 -0.28 -8.33 -6.95
N ALA A 113 0.85 -8.22 -7.66
CA ALA A 113 0.97 -8.64 -9.05
C ALA A 113 0.91 -10.18 -9.23
N GLY A 114 1.21 -10.93 -8.17
CA GLY A 114 1.07 -12.40 -8.14
C GLY A 114 -0.37 -12.88 -7.97
N ASP A 115 -1.32 -12.00 -7.65
CA ASP A 115 -2.74 -12.32 -7.44
C ASP A 115 -3.53 -12.31 -8.77
N ARG A 116 -2.90 -12.80 -9.86
CA ARG A 116 -3.55 -13.00 -11.18
C ARG A 116 -4.38 -14.30 -11.23
N ALA A 117 -4.55 -15.00 -10.12
CA ALA A 117 -5.38 -16.19 -10.04
C ALA A 117 -6.81 -15.83 -9.63
N GLN A 118 -7.68 -15.72 -10.64
CA GLN A 118 -9.16 -15.83 -10.65
C GLN A 118 -9.84 -14.72 -11.46
N ALA A 119 -9.49 -14.64 -12.74
CA ALA A 119 -10.38 -14.10 -13.76
C ALA A 119 -10.19 -14.96 -15.02
N ARG A 120 -10.80 -16.15 -15.00
CA ARG A 120 -11.10 -16.97 -16.17
C ARG A 120 -12.52 -17.47 -16.03
#